data_AF-A0A385BPG8-F1
#
_entry.id   AF-A0A385BPG8-F1
#
_cell.length_a   1.000
_cell.length_b   1.000
_cell.length_c   1.000
_cell.angle_alpha   90.00
_cell.angle_beta   90.00
_cell.angle_gamma   90.00
#
_symmetry.space_group_name_H-M   'P 1'
#
loop_
_entity.id
_entity.type
_entity.pdbx_description
1 polymer ?
#
loop_
_entity_poly.entity_id
_entity_poly.type
_entity_poly.pdbx_seq_one_letter_code
_entity_poly.pdbx_strand_id
1 'polypeptide(L)'
;MISKSENKIIHITEEFNTLKLILSSNSLKLSFCSEDFYYDNKAASKAAHPMISFSEYNISTIDNERITYGKYGIGFSKDWAKNNNVGPVLYVGTTSVAAKGMNILLKARRKTNNEKLPGKIRLAIMEVKTFMKNEKGYNSKFKEENFDFKAENEWRFVPRKSDIDNYLISQNQRTYLKNRDKHNKMLEKYPLRFKREDIQILFVSNASEKDELINTFGLDVEIIKISNWRIK
;
A
#
# COMPACT_ATOMS: atom_id res chain seq x y z
N MET A 1 -26.49 -14.34 -13.02
CA MET A 1 -25.91 -13.91 -11.73
C MET A 1 -24.42 -13.71 -11.94
N ILE A 2 -23.92 -12.48 -11.85
CA ILE A 2 -22.48 -12.23 -11.83
C ILE A 2 -22.01 -12.72 -10.46
N SER A 3 -21.15 -13.73 -10.39
CA SER A 3 -20.59 -14.16 -9.11
C SER A 3 -19.86 -12.97 -8.50
N LYS A 4 -20.23 -12.57 -7.28
CA LYS A 4 -19.44 -11.58 -6.53
C LYS A 4 -18.06 -12.20 -6.35
N SER A 5 -17.03 -11.54 -6.87
CA SER A 5 -15.64 -11.97 -6.70
C SER A 5 -15.36 -12.20 -5.21
N GLU A 6 -14.90 -13.41 -4.87
CA GLU A 6 -14.43 -13.74 -3.53
C GLU A 6 -13.18 -12.96 -3.15
N ASN A 7 -12.44 -12.44 -4.13
CA ASN A 7 -11.29 -11.58 -3.88
C ASN A 7 -11.69 -10.22 -3.30
N LYS A 8 -10.99 -9.80 -2.24
CA LYS A 8 -11.12 -8.47 -1.60
C LYS A 8 -9.78 -7.76 -1.62
N ILE A 9 -9.83 -6.43 -1.63
CA ILE A 9 -8.67 -5.55 -1.46
C ILE A 9 -8.62 -5.17 0.02
N ILE A 10 -7.64 -5.71 0.74
CA ILE A 10 -7.59 -5.69 2.20
C ILE A 10 -6.44 -4.82 2.67
N HIS A 11 -6.73 -3.80 3.47
CA HIS A 11 -5.72 -3.09 4.24
C HIS A 11 -5.49 -3.82 5.56
N ILE A 12 -4.25 -4.22 5.82
CA ILE A 12 -3.86 -5.01 7.01
C ILE A 12 -3.08 -4.13 7.99
N THR A 13 -3.34 -4.29 9.28
CA THR A 13 -2.66 -3.59 10.38
C THR A 13 -2.30 -4.56 11.51
N GLU A 14 -1.23 -4.24 12.26
CA GLU A 14 -0.73 -5.05 13.37
C GLU A 14 -1.54 -4.84 14.66
N GLU A 15 -2.18 -3.67 14.79
CA GLU A 15 -2.83 -3.23 16.03
C GLU A 15 -4.35 -3.12 15.89
N PHE A 16 -5.10 -3.70 16.83
CA PHE A 16 -6.56 -3.59 16.89
C PHE A 16 -7.03 -2.14 16.99
N ASN A 17 -6.31 -1.32 17.77
CA ASN A 17 -6.64 0.08 17.94
C ASN A 17 -6.57 0.86 16.62
N THR A 18 -5.64 0.51 15.72
CA THR A 18 -5.58 1.11 14.38
C THR A 18 -6.83 0.80 13.58
N LEU A 19 -7.35 -0.44 13.63
CA LEU A 19 -8.61 -0.80 12.98
C LEU A 19 -9.78 0.02 13.54
N LYS A 20 -9.86 0.19 14.87
CA LYS A 20 -10.88 1.04 15.51
C LYS A 20 -10.79 2.50 15.06
N LEU A 21 -9.58 3.06 14.94
CA LEU A 21 -9.37 4.42 14.45
C LEU A 21 -9.78 4.58 12.97
N ILE A 22 -9.52 3.56 12.15
CA ILE A 22 -9.97 3.54 10.75
C ILE A 22 -11.51 3.58 10.69
N LEU A 23 -12.18 2.75 11.50
CA LEU A 23 -13.65 2.67 11.57
C LEU A 23 -14.27 3.95 12.13
N SER A 24 -13.72 4.52 13.21
CA SER A 24 -14.27 5.74 13.82
C SER A 24 -14.11 6.98 12.92
N SER A 25 -13.02 7.04 12.14
CA SER A 25 -12.76 8.16 11.23
C SER A 25 -13.34 7.96 9.82
N ASN A 26 -13.82 6.75 9.49
CA ASN A 26 -14.21 6.34 8.13
C ASN A 26 -13.12 6.66 7.09
N SER A 27 -11.86 6.42 7.46
CA SER A 27 -10.74 6.84 6.64
C SER A 27 -9.46 6.04 6.88
N LEU A 28 -8.67 5.89 5.82
CA LEU A 28 -7.33 5.27 5.84
C LEU A 28 -6.28 6.38 5.74
N LYS A 29 -5.35 6.41 6.69
CA LYS A 29 -4.31 7.45 6.77
C LYS A 29 -3.18 7.18 5.79
N LEU A 30 -2.79 8.19 5.01
CA LEU A 30 -1.57 8.16 4.21
C LEU A 30 -0.33 8.16 5.11
N SER A 31 0.69 7.41 4.69
CA SER A 31 2.02 7.49 5.28
C SER A 31 3.09 7.33 4.22
N PHE A 32 4.27 7.91 4.46
CA PHE A 32 5.43 7.70 3.60
C PHE A 32 6.02 6.30 3.83
N CYS A 33 6.05 5.50 2.78
CA CYS A 33 6.65 4.17 2.77
C CYS A 33 7.94 4.18 1.95
N SER A 34 9.00 3.60 2.51
CA SER A 34 10.30 3.46 1.85
C SER A 34 10.24 2.36 0.80
N GLU A 35 10.62 2.70 -0.44
CA GLU A 35 10.57 1.82 -1.60
C GLU A 35 11.91 1.87 -2.35
N ASP A 36 12.68 0.81 -2.17
CA ASP A 36 13.90 0.56 -2.92
C ASP A 36 13.57 -0.10 -4.26
N PHE A 37 14.31 0.28 -5.30
CA PHE A 37 14.22 -0.33 -6.63
C PHE A 37 15.62 -0.57 -7.17
N TYR A 38 15.89 -1.81 -7.56
CA TYR A 38 17.18 -2.29 -8.05
C TYR A 38 17.08 -2.69 -9.51
N TYR A 39 18.16 -2.40 -10.23
CA TYR A 39 18.43 -2.93 -11.57
C TYR A 39 19.85 -3.46 -11.60
N ASP A 40 20.03 -4.71 -12.03
CA ASP A 40 21.35 -5.35 -12.14
C ASP A 40 22.17 -5.24 -10.83
N ASN A 41 21.56 -5.66 -9.72
CA ASN A 41 22.10 -5.60 -8.34
C ASN A 41 22.56 -4.21 -7.86
N LYS A 42 22.18 -3.14 -8.57
CA LYS A 42 22.49 -1.76 -8.21
C LYS A 42 21.20 -0.99 -7.90
N ALA A 43 21.24 -0.19 -6.84
CA ALA A 43 20.11 0.65 -6.46
C ALA A 43 19.86 1.71 -7.55
N ALA A 44 18.75 1.58 -8.28
CA ALA A 44 18.30 2.53 -9.28
C ALA A 44 17.44 3.65 -8.66
N SER A 45 16.75 3.36 -7.56
CA SER A 45 16.04 4.34 -6.72
C SER A 45 16.01 3.90 -5.26
N LYS A 46 16.20 4.85 -4.34
CA LYS A 46 15.86 4.73 -2.92
C LYS A 46 15.01 5.94 -2.54
N ALA A 47 13.70 5.75 -2.47
CA ALA A 47 12.75 6.83 -2.27
C ALA A 47 11.67 6.43 -1.27
N ALA A 48 10.99 7.41 -0.71
CA ALA A 48 9.78 7.20 0.06
C ALA A 48 8.60 7.88 -0.64
N HIS A 49 7.42 7.24 -0.59
CA HIS A 49 6.21 7.71 -1.26
C HIS A 49 5.04 7.74 -0.30
N PRO A 50 4.18 8.78 -0.33
CA PRO A 50 2.92 8.74 0.41
C PRO A 50 2.04 7.67 -0.22
N MET A 51 1.64 6.66 0.55
CA MET A 51 0.76 5.62 0.05
C MET A 51 -0.06 4.97 1.16
N ILE A 52 -1.10 4.27 0.76
CA ILE A 52 -1.81 3.27 1.56
C ILE A 52 -1.66 1.96 0.82
N SER A 53 -1.09 0.95 1.48
CA SER A 53 -0.94 -0.39 0.92
C SER A 53 -2.12 -1.27 1.30
N PHE A 54 -2.52 -2.10 0.36
CA PHE A 54 -3.51 -3.15 0.48
C PHE A 54 -2.94 -4.44 -0.12
N SER A 55 -3.57 -5.56 0.14
CA SER A 55 -3.28 -6.84 -0.51
C SER A 55 -4.57 -7.44 -1.03
N GLU A 56 -4.50 -8.06 -2.20
CA GLU A 56 -5.63 -8.80 -2.74
C GLU A 56 -5.57 -10.26 -2.29
N TYR A 57 -6.61 -10.71 -1.59
CA TYR A 57 -6.78 -12.09 -1.13
C TYR A 57 -8.14 -12.65 -1.49
N ASN A 58 -8.18 -13.95 -1.79
CA ASN A 58 -9.43 -14.71 -1.84
C ASN A 58 -9.88 -15.04 -0.41
N ILE A 59 -11.07 -14.59 -0.04
CA ILE A 59 -11.63 -14.82 1.31
C ILE A 59 -11.90 -16.30 1.61
N SER A 60 -12.14 -17.15 0.61
CA SER A 60 -12.35 -18.59 0.82
C SER A 60 -11.07 -19.34 1.16
N THR A 61 -9.90 -18.81 0.79
CA THR A 61 -8.60 -19.45 1.02
C THR A 61 -7.68 -18.68 1.95
N ILE A 62 -8.07 -17.48 2.39
CA ILE A 62 -7.23 -16.56 3.17
C ILE A 62 -6.64 -17.18 4.44
N ASP A 63 -7.35 -18.10 5.09
CA ASP A 63 -6.87 -18.77 6.31
C ASP A 63 -5.67 -19.70 6.06
N ASN A 64 -5.45 -20.12 4.81
CA ASN A 64 -4.27 -20.89 4.40
C ASN A 64 -3.08 -20.01 4.02
N GLU A 65 -3.29 -18.70 3.89
CA GLU A 65 -2.25 -17.78 3.49
C GLU A 65 -1.27 -17.48 4.63
N ARG A 66 -0.08 -17.03 4.23
CA ARG A 66 0.91 -16.48 5.15
C ARG A 66 0.97 -14.97 4.95
N ILE A 67 0.17 -14.26 5.74
CA ILE A 67 -0.02 -12.81 5.63
C ILE A 67 1.07 -12.06 6.41
N THR A 68 1.53 -10.95 5.84
CA THR A 68 2.48 -10.05 6.50
C THR A 68 1.80 -9.02 7.38
N TYR A 69 2.56 -8.49 8.34
CA TYR A 69 2.23 -7.34 9.19
C TYR A 69 1.21 -7.60 10.30
N GLY A 70 0.09 -8.28 10.08
CA GLY A 70 -0.90 -8.41 11.17
C GLY A 70 -2.08 -9.33 10.97
N LYS A 71 -2.97 -9.29 11.96
CA LYS A 71 -4.24 -10.05 12.04
C LYS A 71 -5.47 -9.20 11.81
N TYR A 72 -5.32 -7.88 11.82
CA TYR A 72 -6.44 -6.96 11.69
C TYR A 72 -6.54 -6.46 10.27
N GLY A 73 -7.75 -6.44 9.72
CA GLY A 73 -7.95 -6.07 8.33
C GLY A 73 -9.30 -5.41 8.06
N ILE A 74 -9.31 -4.54 7.06
CA ILE A 74 -10.51 -3.96 6.48
C ILE A 74 -10.47 -4.18 4.97
N GLY A 75 -11.50 -4.85 4.45
CA GLY A 75 -11.55 -5.32 3.07
C GLY A 75 -12.68 -4.68 2.27
N PHE A 76 -12.34 -4.28 1.05
CA PHE A 76 -13.22 -3.64 0.09
C PHE A 76 -13.36 -4.48 -1.18
N SER A 77 -14.33 -4.13 -2.03
CA SER A 77 -14.44 -4.72 -3.36
C SER A 77 -13.33 -4.21 -4.29
N LYS A 78 -13.01 -4.99 -5.33
CA LYS A 78 -12.13 -4.53 -6.41
C LYS A 78 -12.67 -3.30 -7.13
N ASP A 79 -13.99 -3.19 -7.27
CA ASP A 79 -14.62 -2.05 -7.95
C ASP A 79 -14.50 -0.79 -7.09
N TRP A 80 -14.68 -0.90 -5.78
CA TRP A 80 -14.38 0.19 -4.85
C TRP A 80 -12.92 0.63 -4.98
N ALA A 81 -11.98 -0.32 -5.00
CA ALA A 81 -10.56 -0.02 -5.13
C ALA A 81 -10.27 0.77 -6.42
N LYS A 82 -10.74 0.28 -7.57
CA LYS A 82 -10.58 0.96 -8.88
C LYS A 82 -11.20 2.35 -8.89
N ASN A 83 -12.42 2.49 -8.36
CA ASN A 83 -13.13 3.77 -8.29
C ASN A 83 -12.46 4.79 -7.37
N ASN A 84 -11.61 4.34 -6.45
CA ASN A 84 -10.87 5.17 -5.50
C ASN A 84 -9.36 5.28 -5.83
N ASN A 85 -8.96 4.99 -7.08
CA ASN A 85 -7.55 5.03 -7.53
C ASN A 85 -6.60 4.14 -6.72
N VAL A 86 -7.12 3.03 -6.19
CA VAL A 86 -6.31 1.95 -5.62
C VAL A 86 -6.02 0.97 -6.77
N GLY A 87 -4.73 0.76 -7.07
CA GLY A 87 -4.30 -0.06 -8.20
C GLY A 87 -3.25 -1.11 -7.84
N PRO A 88 -3.13 -2.20 -8.62
CA PRO A 88 -2.16 -3.26 -8.36
C PRO A 88 -0.73 -2.79 -8.57
N VAL A 89 0.20 -3.35 -7.79
CA VAL A 89 1.64 -3.15 -7.98
C VAL A 89 2.14 -3.98 -9.17
N LEU A 90 2.92 -3.33 -10.04
CA LEU A 90 3.68 -3.97 -11.10
C LEU A 90 5.00 -4.51 -10.54
N TYR A 91 5.04 -5.81 -10.30
CA TYR A 91 6.25 -6.49 -9.89
C TYR A 91 7.15 -6.80 -11.08
N VAL A 92 8.45 -6.53 -10.95
CA VAL A 92 9.43 -6.78 -12.02
C VAL A 92 10.70 -7.42 -11.49
N GLY A 93 11.26 -8.37 -12.24
CA GLY A 93 12.60 -8.89 -11.97
C GLY A 93 13.68 -7.80 -12.13
N THR A 94 14.74 -7.86 -11.34
CA THR A 94 15.82 -6.85 -11.30
C THR A 94 16.60 -6.72 -12.61
N THR A 95 16.54 -7.73 -13.48
CA THR A 95 17.22 -7.74 -14.79
C THR A 95 16.23 -7.68 -15.97
N SER A 96 14.93 -7.55 -15.70
CA SER A 96 13.89 -7.52 -16.73
C SER A 96 14.00 -6.30 -17.67
N VAL A 97 13.40 -6.41 -18.86
CA VAL A 97 13.30 -5.28 -19.81
C VAL A 97 12.57 -4.10 -19.18
N ALA A 98 11.52 -4.35 -18.39
CA ALA A 98 10.78 -3.32 -17.67
C ALA A 98 11.67 -2.61 -16.63
N ALA A 99 12.46 -3.37 -15.85
CA ALA A 99 13.40 -2.79 -14.89
C ALA A 99 14.51 -1.97 -15.57
N LYS A 100 15.04 -2.45 -16.70
CA LYS A 100 16.00 -1.69 -17.54
C LYS A 100 15.40 -0.37 -18.01
N GLY A 101 14.19 -0.41 -18.56
CA GLY A 101 13.46 0.79 -19.02
C GLY A 101 13.26 1.79 -17.90
N MET A 102 12.76 1.33 -16.74
CA MET A 102 12.55 2.19 -15.57
C MET A 102 13.87 2.78 -15.05
N ASN A 103 14.97 2.02 -15.04
CA ASN A 103 16.29 2.55 -14.65
C ASN A 103 16.75 3.69 -15.58
N ILE A 104 16.55 3.55 -16.90
CA ILE A 104 16.87 4.61 -17.88
C ILE A 104 16.01 5.86 -17.61
N LEU A 105 14.69 5.69 -17.42
CA LEU A 105 13.78 6.79 -17.12
C LEU A 105 14.17 7.51 -15.83
N LEU A 106 14.51 6.77 -14.76
CA LEU A 106 14.96 7.33 -13.50
C LEU A 106 16.28 8.09 -13.62
N LYS A 107 17.22 7.62 -14.45
CA LYS A 107 18.46 8.34 -14.76
C LYS A 107 18.18 9.64 -15.51
N ALA A 108 17.37 9.59 -16.57
CA ALA A 108 16.98 10.77 -17.35
C ALA A 108 16.26 11.81 -16.47
N ARG A 109 15.36 11.36 -15.59
CA ARG A 109 14.67 12.21 -14.62
C ARG A 109 15.62 12.96 -13.68
N ARG A 110 16.78 12.39 -13.33
CA ARG A 110 17.73 13.03 -12.40
C ARG A 110 18.61 14.10 -13.05
N LYS A 111 18.67 14.18 -14.38
CA LYS A 111 19.44 15.21 -15.09
C LYS A 111 18.91 16.62 -14.75
N THR A 112 19.83 17.57 -14.59
CA THR A 112 19.55 18.96 -14.17
C THR A 112 20.12 20.01 -15.13
N ASN A 113 20.93 19.59 -16.11
CA ASN A 113 21.56 20.42 -17.14
C ASN A 113 20.60 20.64 -18.33
N ASN A 114 21.14 20.96 -19.51
CA ASN A 114 20.39 21.16 -20.76
C ASN A 114 19.57 19.92 -21.19
N GLU A 115 19.79 18.76 -20.58
CA GLU A 115 19.03 17.52 -20.82
C GLU A 115 17.89 17.32 -19.79
N LYS A 116 17.55 18.35 -19.01
CA LYS A 116 16.48 18.29 -18.00
C LYS A 116 15.13 18.07 -18.68
N LEU A 117 14.52 16.93 -18.38
CA LEU A 117 13.16 16.62 -18.82
C LEU A 117 12.13 17.64 -18.31
N PRO A 118 11.06 17.92 -19.07
CA PRO A 118 9.95 18.75 -18.60
C PRO A 118 9.35 18.23 -17.29
N GLY A 119 8.87 19.15 -16.44
CA GLY A 119 8.31 18.82 -15.12
C GLY A 119 7.22 17.74 -15.16
N LYS A 120 6.30 17.82 -16.14
CA LYS A 120 5.23 16.84 -16.35
C LYS A 120 5.75 15.42 -16.63
N ILE A 121 6.84 15.29 -17.40
CA ILE A 121 7.46 14.00 -17.71
C ILE A 121 8.17 13.45 -16.47
N ARG A 122 8.86 14.32 -15.73
CA ARG A 122 9.51 13.93 -14.47
C ARG A 122 8.51 13.43 -13.43
N LEU A 123 7.33 14.05 -13.39
CA LEU A 123 6.23 13.64 -12.52
C LEU A 123 5.66 12.29 -12.96
N ALA A 124 5.32 12.12 -14.24
CA ALA A 124 4.79 10.88 -14.79
C ALA A 124 5.71 9.68 -14.55
N ILE A 125 7.04 9.86 -14.69
CA ILE A 125 8.03 8.82 -14.35
C ILE A 125 7.89 8.38 -12.89
N MET A 126 7.65 9.31 -11.97
CA MET A 126 7.49 8.98 -10.55
C MET A 126 6.12 8.36 -10.24
N GLU A 127 5.06 8.81 -10.90
CA GLU A 127 3.71 8.23 -10.77
C GLU A 127 3.69 6.77 -11.24
N VAL A 128 4.42 6.43 -12.30
CA VAL A 128 4.59 5.01 -12.68
C VAL A 128 5.48 4.27 -11.67
N LYS A 129 6.60 4.88 -11.27
CA LYS A 129 7.54 4.24 -10.32
C LYS A 129 6.87 3.88 -8.99
N THR A 130 5.93 4.68 -8.48
CA THR A 130 5.27 4.42 -7.19
C THR A 130 4.46 3.12 -7.19
N PHE A 131 4.07 2.62 -8.37
CA PHE A 131 3.40 1.34 -8.57
C PHE A 131 4.35 0.23 -9.04
N MET A 132 5.66 0.47 -9.17
CA MET A 132 6.63 -0.55 -9.56
C MET A 132 7.48 -1.00 -8.37
N LYS A 133 7.60 -2.31 -8.19
CA LYS A 133 8.41 -2.95 -7.13
C LYS A 133 9.22 -4.10 -7.73
N ASN A 134 10.39 -4.40 -7.15
CA ASN A 134 11.06 -5.65 -7.51
C ASN A 134 10.30 -6.84 -6.91
N GLU A 135 10.20 -7.96 -7.65
CA GLU A 135 9.53 -9.18 -7.17
C GLU A 135 10.13 -9.68 -5.84
N LYS A 136 11.46 -9.61 -5.71
CA LYS A 136 12.19 -9.97 -4.51
C LYS A 136 13.16 -8.88 -4.09
N GLY A 137 13.45 -8.79 -2.80
CA GLY A 137 14.50 -7.92 -2.27
C GLY A 137 14.51 -7.85 -0.75
N TYR A 138 15.30 -6.91 -0.22
CA TYR A 138 15.42 -6.74 1.23
C TYR A 138 14.14 -6.18 1.86
N ASN A 139 13.58 -6.91 2.82
CA ASN A 139 12.49 -6.45 3.67
C ASN A 139 13.03 -6.02 5.04
N SER A 140 12.94 -4.73 5.36
CA SER A 140 13.47 -4.17 6.60
C SER A 140 12.70 -4.56 7.86
N LYS A 141 11.41 -4.91 7.75
CA LYS A 141 10.59 -5.34 8.90
C LYS A 141 11.03 -6.72 9.39
N PHE A 142 11.25 -7.64 8.44
CA PHE A 142 11.67 -9.02 8.74
C PHE A 142 13.18 -9.24 8.70
N LYS A 143 13.96 -8.23 8.26
CA LYS A 143 15.41 -8.32 8.03
C LYS A 143 15.79 -9.48 7.09
N GLU A 144 15.02 -9.66 6.02
CA GLU A 144 15.15 -10.77 5.06
C GLU A 144 15.63 -10.22 3.69
N GLU A 145 16.76 -10.71 3.18
CA GLU A 145 17.39 -10.20 1.94
C GLU A 145 16.66 -10.58 0.65
N ASN A 146 16.00 -11.72 0.62
CA ASN A 146 15.34 -12.26 -0.59
C ASN A 146 13.83 -12.45 -0.37
N PHE A 147 13.22 -11.47 0.30
CA PHE A 147 11.80 -11.50 0.60
C PHE A 147 10.97 -11.47 -0.68
N ASP A 148 10.01 -12.39 -0.81
CA ASP A 148 9.09 -12.44 -1.94
C ASP A 148 7.95 -11.44 -1.77
N PHE A 149 8.15 -10.23 -2.31
CA PHE A 149 7.14 -9.19 -2.28
C PHE A 149 5.97 -9.48 -3.22
N LYS A 150 6.16 -10.30 -4.26
CA LYS A 150 5.10 -10.65 -5.22
C LYS A 150 4.01 -11.47 -4.55
N ALA A 151 4.38 -12.31 -3.58
CA ALA A 151 3.43 -13.09 -2.78
C ALA A 151 2.44 -12.22 -1.97
N GLU A 152 2.76 -10.94 -1.71
CA GLU A 152 1.86 -10.03 -1.00
C GLU A 152 0.68 -9.54 -1.86
N ASN A 153 0.74 -9.75 -3.19
CA ASN A 153 -0.26 -9.31 -4.16
C ASN A 153 -0.74 -7.86 -3.89
N GLU A 154 0.23 -6.96 -3.74
CA GLU A 154 0.02 -5.62 -3.21
C GLU A 154 -0.77 -4.74 -4.19
N TRP A 155 -1.68 -3.95 -3.63
CA TRP A 155 -2.34 -2.82 -4.27
C TRP A 155 -2.01 -1.55 -3.50
N ARG A 156 -1.95 -0.41 -4.18
CA ARG A 156 -1.60 0.88 -3.58
C ARG A 156 -2.62 1.95 -3.95
N PHE A 157 -2.94 2.78 -2.98
CA PHE A 157 -3.36 4.15 -3.25
C PHE A 157 -2.15 5.06 -3.14
N VAL A 158 -1.90 5.87 -4.16
CA VAL A 158 -0.88 6.92 -4.16
C VAL A 158 -1.57 8.22 -4.56
N PRO A 159 -1.53 9.27 -3.74
CA PRO A 159 -2.23 10.52 -4.06
C PRO A 159 -1.53 11.24 -5.21
N ARG A 160 -2.30 11.97 -6.01
CA ARG A 160 -1.74 12.96 -6.94
C ARG A 160 -1.25 14.16 -6.15
N LYS A 161 -0.35 14.96 -6.73
CA LYS A 161 0.09 16.21 -6.10
C LYS A 161 -1.09 17.13 -5.73
N SER A 162 -2.09 17.22 -6.59
CA SER A 162 -3.31 18.00 -6.36
C SER A 162 -4.13 17.53 -5.16
N ASP A 163 -4.02 16.25 -4.78
CA ASP A 163 -4.78 15.68 -3.67
C ASP A 163 -4.15 16.00 -2.30
N ILE A 164 -2.91 16.54 -2.28
CA ILE A 164 -2.11 16.80 -1.07
C ILE A 164 -1.46 18.20 -1.07
N ASP A 165 -2.20 19.25 -1.46
CA ASP A 165 -1.71 20.65 -1.58
C ASP A 165 -0.38 20.80 -2.32
N ASN A 166 -0.21 20.06 -3.41
CA ASN A 166 0.99 20.04 -4.24
C ASN A 166 2.28 19.60 -3.51
N TYR A 167 2.16 18.90 -2.38
CA TYR A 167 3.30 18.23 -1.75
C TYR A 167 3.97 17.20 -2.68
N LEU A 168 5.16 16.74 -2.28
CA LEU A 168 5.93 15.78 -3.05
C LEU A 168 5.34 14.37 -2.89
N ILE A 169 5.08 13.70 -4.02
CA ILE A 169 4.68 12.28 -4.07
C ILE A 169 5.90 11.33 -4.03
N SER A 170 7.11 11.89 -3.85
CA SER A 170 8.33 11.14 -3.69
C SER A 170 9.41 11.98 -3.02
N GLN A 171 10.00 11.44 -1.97
CA GLN A 171 11.12 12.01 -1.25
C GLN A 171 12.34 11.08 -1.36
N ASN A 172 13.55 11.63 -1.38
CA ASN A 172 14.74 10.81 -1.18
C ASN A 172 14.65 10.09 0.18
N GLN A 173 14.90 8.78 0.21
CA GLN A 173 14.70 7.97 1.42
C GLN A 173 15.50 8.50 2.62
N ARG A 174 16.76 8.91 2.42
CA ARG A 174 17.60 9.46 3.51
C ARG A 174 17.01 10.74 4.09
N THR A 175 16.48 11.62 3.24
CA THR A 175 15.81 12.85 3.68
C THR A 175 14.53 12.55 4.46
N TYR A 176 13.74 11.60 3.98
CA TYR A 176 12.53 11.14 4.66
C TYR A 176 12.85 10.58 6.04
N LEU A 177 13.78 9.61 6.13
CA LEU A 177 14.14 8.96 7.39
C LEU A 177 14.62 9.94 8.46
N LYS A 178 15.33 11.01 8.07
CA LYS A 178 15.75 12.08 9.00
C LYS A 178 14.60 12.92 9.55
N ASN A 179 13.44 12.95 8.89
CA ASN A 179 12.34 13.86 9.18
C ASN A 179 10.98 13.14 9.09
N ARG A 180 10.92 11.88 9.54
CA ARG A 180 9.77 10.99 9.33
C ARG A 180 8.45 11.61 9.83
N ASP A 181 8.45 12.10 11.06
CA ASP A 181 7.26 12.64 11.71
C ASP A 181 6.74 13.88 10.99
N LYS A 182 7.65 14.77 10.57
CA LYS A 182 7.29 15.96 9.79
C LYS A 182 6.59 15.57 8.49
N HIS A 183 7.15 14.63 7.72
CA HIS A 183 6.57 14.23 6.44
C HIS A 183 5.21 13.54 6.61
N ASN A 184 5.05 12.68 7.62
CA ASN A 184 3.78 11.99 7.87
C ASN A 184 2.71 12.91 8.46
N LYS A 185 3.08 13.87 9.32
CA LYS A 185 2.16 14.86 9.87
C LYS A 185 1.52 15.72 8.79
N MET A 186 2.29 16.06 7.74
CA MET A 186 1.77 16.81 6.58
C MET A 186 0.65 16.07 5.84
N LEU A 187 0.59 14.74 5.93
CA LEU A 187 -0.39 13.91 5.23
C LEU A 187 -1.69 13.67 6.01
N GLU A 188 -1.73 14.02 7.30
CA GLU A 188 -2.86 13.73 8.20
C GLU A 188 -4.20 14.27 7.72
N LYS A 189 -4.18 15.42 7.02
CA LYS A 189 -5.39 16.05 6.49
C LYS A 189 -5.90 15.47 5.17
N TYR A 190 -5.20 14.50 4.57
CA TYR A 190 -5.57 13.91 3.27
C TYR A 190 -5.76 12.39 3.33
N PRO A 191 -6.60 11.86 4.23
CA PRO A 191 -6.83 10.43 4.27
C PRO A 191 -7.64 9.98 3.05
N LEU A 192 -7.54 8.69 2.71
CA LEU A 192 -8.47 8.06 1.78
C LEU A 192 -9.75 7.74 2.54
N ARG A 193 -10.85 8.42 2.20
CA ARG A 193 -12.15 8.22 2.85
C ARG A 193 -12.92 7.10 2.20
N PHE A 194 -13.72 6.40 3.00
CA PHE A 194 -14.67 5.40 2.53
C PHE A 194 -16.02 5.61 3.24
N LYS A 195 -17.08 5.06 2.66
CA LYS A 195 -18.38 4.95 3.33
C LYS A 195 -18.46 3.62 4.05
N ARG A 196 -19.30 3.57 5.08
CA ARG A 196 -19.46 2.35 5.88
C ARG A 196 -19.96 1.17 5.03
N GLU A 197 -20.81 1.45 4.06
CA GLU A 197 -21.37 0.47 3.13
C GLU A 197 -20.34 -0.06 2.13
N ASP A 198 -19.19 0.60 1.99
CA ASP A 198 -18.08 0.12 1.16
C ASP A 198 -17.34 -1.07 1.80
N ILE A 199 -17.44 -1.20 3.13
CA ILE A 199 -16.77 -2.27 3.89
C ILE A 199 -17.46 -3.60 3.58
N GLN A 200 -16.71 -4.53 3.01
CA GLN A 200 -17.22 -5.87 2.70
C GLN A 200 -16.81 -6.92 3.72
N ILE A 201 -15.69 -6.70 4.40
CA ILE A 201 -15.18 -7.64 5.40
C ILE A 201 -14.25 -6.94 6.37
N LEU A 202 -14.26 -7.39 7.62
CA LEU A 202 -13.35 -7.00 8.68
C LEU A 202 -12.72 -8.26 9.28
N PHE A 203 -11.48 -8.12 9.72
CA PHE A 203 -10.75 -9.18 10.41
C PHE A 203 -10.25 -8.71 11.76
N VAL A 204 -10.45 -9.56 12.77
CA VAL A 204 -10.00 -9.38 14.15
C VAL A 204 -9.32 -10.65 14.65
N SER A 205 -8.56 -10.55 15.73
CA SER A 205 -7.74 -11.68 16.20
C SER A 205 -8.52 -12.70 17.04
N ASN A 206 -9.64 -12.30 17.66
CA ASN A 206 -10.43 -13.14 18.56
C ASN A 206 -11.90 -12.70 18.68
N ALA A 207 -12.72 -13.52 19.34
CA ALA A 207 -14.16 -13.28 19.51
C ALA A 207 -14.48 -12.03 20.36
N SER A 208 -13.69 -11.74 21.40
CA SER A 208 -13.91 -10.56 22.24
C SER A 208 -13.79 -9.26 21.45
N GLU A 209 -12.78 -9.16 20.57
CA GLU A 209 -12.62 -8.02 19.67
C GLU A 209 -13.74 -7.92 18.63
N LYS A 210 -14.26 -9.06 18.15
CA LYS A 210 -15.44 -9.08 17.27
C LYS A 210 -16.65 -8.47 17.97
N ASP A 211 -16.93 -8.92 19.20
CA ASP A 211 -18.04 -8.41 20.00
C ASP A 211 -17.85 -6.91 20.31
N GLU A 212 -16.62 -6.47 20.60
CA GLU A 212 -16.31 -5.05 20.79
C GLU A 212 -16.64 -4.23 19.53
N LEU A 213 -16.27 -4.68 18.33
CA LEU A 213 -16.57 -3.97 17.09
C LEU A 213 -18.08 -3.89 16.82
N ILE A 214 -18.83 -4.96 17.08
CA ILE A 214 -20.29 -4.99 16.93
C ILE A 214 -20.92 -3.98 17.87
N ASN A 215 -20.56 -4.01 19.15
CA ASN A 215 -21.14 -3.15 20.18
C ASN A 215 -20.77 -1.67 19.99
N THR A 216 -19.52 -1.40 19.61
CA THR A 216 -19.01 -0.01 19.49
C THR A 216 -19.50 0.67 18.24
N PHE A 217 -19.52 -0.04 17.11
CA PHE A 217 -19.82 0.57 15.82
C PHE A 217 -21.22 0.21 15.33
N GLY A 218 -21.85 -0.89 15.76
CA GLY A 218 -23.12 -1.38 15.22
C GLY A 218 -22.95 -2.07 13.87
N LEU A 219 -21.86 -2.83 13.69
CA LEU A 219 -21.53 -3.52 12.43
C LEU A 219 -22.30 -4.84 12.32
N ASP A 220 -22.59 -5.25 11.09
CA ASP A 220 -23.16 -6.56 10.82
C ASP A 220 -22.18 -7.67 11.26
N VAL A 221 -22.69 -8.65 12.00
CA VAL A 221 -21.93 -9.80 12.49
C VAL A 221 -21.34 -10.64 11.35
N GLU A 222 -21.99 -10.64 10.18
CA GLU A 222 -21.60 -11.45 9.01
C GLU A 222 -20.34 -10.93 8.32
N ILE A 223 -20.06 -9.61 8.41
CA ILE A 223 -18.89 -9.02 7.77
C ILE A 223 -17.62 -9.15 8.62
N ILE A 224 -17.71 -9.55 9.89
CA ILE A 224 -16.56 -9.65 10.80
C ILE A 224 -16.11 -11.10 10.97
N LYS A 225 -14.88 -11.39 10.56
CA LYS A 225 -14.24 -12.71 10.70
C LYS A 225 -13.09 -12.68 11.69
N ILE A 226 -12.86 -13.83 12.34
CA ILE A 226 -11.63 -14.06 13.12
C ILE A 226 -10.54 -14.48 12.13
N SER A 227 -9.40 -13.80 12.17
CA SER A 227 -8.23 -14.12 11.36
C SER A 227 -7.58 -15.42 11.84
N ASN A 228 -7.60 -16.48 11.01
CA ASN A 228 -6.93 -17.75 11.34
C ASN A 228 -5.64 -17.97 10.53
N TRP A 229 -5.31 -17.05 9.62
CA TRP A 229 -4.07 -17.12 8.84
C TRP A 229 -2.82 -17.03 9.71
N ARG A 230 -1.71 -17.50 9.14
CA ARG A 230 -0.40 -17.40 9.77
C ARG A 230 0.19 -16.03 9.49
N ILE A 231 0.76 -15.41 10.52
CA ILE A 231 1.60 -14.22 10.34
C ILE A 231 2.99 -14.68 9.91
N LYS A 232 3.60 -13.98 8.94
CA LYS A 232 4.98 -14.26 8.54
C LYS A 232 6.01 -13.87 9.58
#